data_AF-A0A6H5I8F8-F1
#
_entry.id   AF-A0A6H5I8F8-F1
#
_cell.length_a   1.000
_cell.length_b   1.000
_cell.length_c   1.000
_cell.angle_alpha   90.00
_cell.angle_beta   90.00
_cell.angle_gamma   90.00
#
_symmetry.space_group_name_H-M   'P 1'
#
loop_
_entity.id
_entity.type
_entity.pdbx_description
1 polymer ?
#
loop_
_entity_poly.entity_id
_entity_poly.type
_entity_poly.pdbx_seq_one_letter_code
_entity_poly.pdbx_strand_id
1 'polypeptide(L)'
;MSVDVFGRVLNDKQKHSRGVPGIGYKLTEDGLDFDIEDRRLCNVRAPADARDAINFETLYFNINSISEVNEKVKNKSQAQIVKLERRISLLEAAAATADESKKRSRKGVAQAHAAQLSSETGGRARIG
;
A
#
# COMPACT_ATOMS: atom_id res chain seq x y z
N MET A 1 27.83 51.27 -19.11
CA MET A 1 26.63 50.93 -18.34
C MET A 1 25.80 49.99 -19.21
N SER A 2 25.45 48.80 -18.73
CA SER A 2 24.58 47.88 -19.47
C SER A 2 23.12 48.24 -19.20
N VAL A 3 22.31 48.14 -20.26
CA VAL A 3 20.90 48.49 -20.24
C VAL A 3 20.13 47.27 -20.68
N ASP A 4 19.09 46.88 -19.94
CA ASP A 4 18.21 45.76 -20.29
C ASP A 4 17.35 46.11 -21.53
N VAL A 5 16.71 45.11 -22.16
CA VAL A 5 15.82 45.24 -23.34
C VAL A 5 14.68 46.24 -23.10
N PHE A 6 14.36 46.50 -21.83
CA PHE A 6 13.38 47.50 -21.39
C PHE A 6 13.98 48.89 -21.08
N GLY A 7 15.24 49.15 -21.43
CA GLY A 7 15.88 50.47 -21.27
C GLY A 7 16.27 50.82 -19.84
N ARG A 8 16.29 49.86 -18.90
CA ARG A 8 16.69 50.09 -17.50
C ARG A 8 18.20 49.93 -17.33
N VAL A 9 18.82 50.91 -16.68
CA VAL A 9 20.25 50.88 -16.32
C VAL A 9 20.45 49.95 -15.13
N LEU A 10 21.24 48.89 -15.32
CA LEU A 10 21.55 47.93 -14.27
C LEU A 10 22.60 48.52 -13.33
N ASN A 11 22.15 49.01 -12.16
CA ASN A 11 23.04 49.39 -11.07
C ASN A 11 23.05 48.25 -10.03
N ASP A 12 24.21 47.62 -9.81
CA ASP A 12 24.41 46.45 -8.93
C ASP A 12 24.02 46.64 -7.45
N LYS A 13 23.62 47.85 -7.03
CA LYS A 13 23.33 48.20 -5.64
C LYS A 13 21.85 48.38 -5.31
N GLN A 14 20.95 48.29 -6.29
CA GLN A 14 19.52 48.38 -6.04
C GLN A 14 18.96 46.98 -5.84
N LYS A 15 18.56 46.67 -4.59
CA LYS A 15 17.60 45.59 -4.29
C LYS A 15 16.55 45.61 -5.39
N HIS A 16 16.46 44.54 -6.16
CA HIS A 16 15.58 44.46 -7.32
C HIS A 16 14.14 44.72 -6.87
N SER A 17 13.69 45.98 -6.91
CA SER A 17 12.29 46.32 -6.84
C SER A 17 11.72 45.79 -8.14
N ARG A 18 11.16 44.59 -8.09
CA ARG A 18 10.40 44.03 -9.20
C ARG A 18 9.44 45.12 -9.67
N GLY A 19 9.37 45.31 -10.99
CA GLY A 19 8.45 46.28 -11.56
C GLY A 19 7.01 46.02 -11.10
N VAL A 20 6.17 47.04 -11.18
CA VAL A 20 4.75 46.92 -10.83
C VAL A 20 4.16 45.69 -11.55
N PRO A 21 3.41 44.83 -10.85
CA PRO A 21 2.81 43.65 -11.46
C PRO A 21 2.06 44.00 -12.75
N GLY A 22 2.25 43.19 -13.79
CA GLY A 22 1.49 43.35 -15.03
C GLY A 22 -0.01 43.18 -14.78
N ILE A 23 -0.84 43.68 -15.70
CA ILE A 23 -2.30 43.56 -15.60
C ILE A 23 -2.69 42.08 -15.48
N GLY A 24 -3.31 41.71 -14.35
CA GLY A 24 -3.75 40.34 -14.07
C GLY A 24 -2.75 39.48 -13.31
N TYR A 25 -1.65 40.06 -12.84
CA TYR A 25 -0.70 39.44 -11.93
C TYR A 25 -0.72 40.19 -10.60
N LYS A 26 -0.77 39.50 -9.47
CA LYS A 26 -0.57 40.08 -8.15
C LYS A 26 0.72 39.53 -7.57
N LEU A 27 1.45 40.32 -6.79
CA LEU A 27 2.56 39.77 -6.01
C LEU A 27 1.97 38.94 -4.87
N THR A 28 2.56 37.78 -4.59
CA THR A 28 2.28 37.04 -3.35
C THR A 28 2.69 37.86 -2.13
N GLU A 29 2.14 37.57 -0.95
CA GLU A 29 2.41 38.33 0.28
C GLU A 29 3.91 38.41 0.63
N ASP A 30 4.68 37.38 0.25
CA ASP A 30 6.13 37.32 0.43
C ASP A 30 6.91 38.22 -0.54
N GLY A 31 6.24 38.76 -1.57
CA GLY A 31 6.86 39.54 -2.65
C GLY A 31 7.84 38.76 -3.53
N LEU A 32 7.91 37.44 -3.34
CA LEU A 32 8.83 36.55 -4.04
C LEU A 32 8.25 36.02 -5.36
N ASP A 33 6.93 35.88 -5.47
CA ASP A 33 6.28 35.26 -6.61
C ASP A 33 5.08 36.09 -7.12
N PHE A 34 4.58 35.73 -8.31
CA PHE A 34 3.37 36.31 -8.87
C PHE A 34 2.22 35.31 -8.79
N ASP A 35 1.11 35.72 -8.20
CA ASP A 35 -0.18 35.06 -8.29
C ASP A 35 -0.88 35.48 -9.60
N ILE A 36 -1.44 34.49 -10.28
CA ILE A 36 -2.12 34.65 -11.58
C ILE A 36 -3.65 34.55 -11.40
N GLU A 37 -4.17 34.54 -10.17
CA GLU A 37 -5.60 34.66 -9.78
C GLU A 37 -6.62 34.08 -10.77
N ASP A 38 -6.97 32.79 -10.59
CA ASP A 38 -7.96 32.06 -11.39
C ASP A 38 -7.72 32.05 -12.91
N ARG A 39 -6.54 32.47 -13.38
CA ARG A 39 -6.17 32.38 -14.80
C ARG A 39 -5.54 31.04 -15.11
N ARG A 40 -5.80 30.59 -16.33
CA ARG A 40 -5.21 29.37 -16.89
C ARG A 40 -3.86 29.68 -17.53
N LEU A 41 -2.83 28.93 -17.14
CA LEU A 41 -1.57 28.83 -17.88
C LEU A 41 -1.79 27.90 -19.08
N CYS A 42 -1.81 28.47 -20.28
CA CYS A 42 -1.96 27.74 -21.54
C CYS A 42 -0.59 27.51 -22.20
N ASN A 43 -0.51 26.51 -23.09
CA ASN A 43 0.68 26.19 -23.88
C ASN A 43 1.92 25.84 -23.04
N VAL A 44 1.71 25.23 -21.87
CA VAL A 44 2.79 24.75 -21.00
C VAL A 44 3.36 23.44 -21.57
N ARG A 45 4.66 23.45 -21.86
CA ARG A 45 5.39 22.25 -22.31
C ARG A 45 5.44 21.19 -21.21
N ALA A 46 5.57 19.93 -21.59
CA ALA A 46 5.83 18.86 -20.64
C ALA A 46 7.10 19.16 -19.81
N PRO A 47 7.10 18.83 -18.50
CA PRO A 47 8.23 19.11 -17.61
C PRO A 47 9.45 18.30 -18.02
N ALA A 48 10.64 18.90 -17.93
CA ALA A 48 11.93 18.25 -18.15
C ALA A 48 12.68 18.03 -16.82
N ASP A 49 12.56 18.98 -15.90
CA ASP A 49 13.20 18.97 -14.59
C ASP A 49 12.20 18.79 -13.44
N ALA A 50 12.70 18.35 -12.28
CA ALA A 50 11.87 18.08 -11.11
C ALA A 50 11.16 19.31 -10.51
N ARG A 51 11.58 20.53 -10.88
CA ARG A 51 10.99 21.80 -10.43
C ARG A 51 10.11 22.46 -11.49
N ASP A 52 9.91 21.82 -12.63
CA ASP A 52 9.09 22.37 -13.70
C ASP A 52 7.60 22.29 -13.38
N ALA A 53 6.84 23.24 -13.91
CA ALA A 53 5.39 23.18 -13.88
C ALA A 53 4.88 22.00 -14.71
N ILE A 54 3.95 21.24 -14.15
CA ILE A 54 3.35 20.08 -14.82
C ILE A 54 2.15 20.54 -15.64
N ASN A 55 2.07 20.10 -16.89
CA ASN A 55 0.91 20.32 -17.74
C ASN A 55 -0.17 19.24 -17.53
N PHE A 56 -1.38 19.52 -18.00
CA PHE A 56 -2.52 18.62 -17.82
C PHE A 56 -2.31 17.24 -18.44
N GLU A 57 -1.71 17.15 -19.63
CA GLU A 57 -1.46 15.89 -20.33
C GLU A 57 -0.57 14.95 -19.52
N THR A 58 0.54 15.49 -19.00
CA THR A 58 1.48 14.73 -18.16
C THR A 58 0.80 14.26 -16.88
N LEU A 59 0.01 15.13 -16.23
CA LEU A 59 -0.74 14.77 -15.04
C LEU A 59 -1.76 13.66 -15.32
N TYR A 60 -2.51 13.77 -16.42
CA TYR A 60 -3.52 12.79 -16.82
C TYR A 60 -2.89 11.41 -17.09
N PHE A 61 -1.77 11.38 -17.82
CA PHE A 61 -1.02 10.15 -18.07
C PHE A 61 -0.54 9.50 -16.77
N ASN A 62 -0.01 10.29 -15.83
CA ASN A 62 0.46 9.79 -14.54
C ASN A 62 -0.68 9.21 -13.69
N ILE A 63 -1.84 9.89 -13.65
CA ILE A 63 -3.02 9.40 -12.93
C ILE A 63 -3.50 8.06 -13.46
N ASN A 64 -3.56 7.91 -14.80
CA ASN A 64 -3.96 6.65 -15.42
C ASN A 64 -2.94 5.53 -15.18
N SER A 65 -1.64 5.86 -15.22
CA SER A 65 -0.59 4.90 -14.91
C SER A 65 -0.67 4.42 -13.45
N ILE A 66 -0.97 5.33 -12.52
CA ILE A 66 -1.18 5.01 -11.10
C ILE A 66 -2.41 4.12 -10.91
N SER A 67 -3.52 4.41 -11.60
CA SER A 67 -4.75 3.61 -11.47
C SER A 67 -4.53 2.16 -11.94
N GLU A 68 -3.81 1.95 -13.03
CA GLU A 68 -3.43 0.61 -13.49
C GLU A 68 -2.56 -0.16 -12.49
N VAL A 69 -1.55 0.52 -11.91
CA VAL A 69 -0.69 -0.09 -10.90
C VAL A 69 -1.49 -0.47 -9.65
N ASN A 70 -2.40 0.40 -9.22
CA ASN A 70 -3.27 0.14 -8.07
C ASN A 70 -4.16 -1.09 -8.29
N GLU A 71 -4.77 -1.24 -9.47
CA GLU A 71 -5.57 -2.42 -9.80
C GLU A 71 -4.70 -3.70 -9.80
N LYS A 72 -3.50 -3.65 -10.36
CA LYS A 72 -2.57 -4.80 -10.33
C LYS A 72 -2.18 -5.18 -8.89
N VAL A 73 -1.89 -4.21 -8.04
CA VAL A 73 -1.55 -4.44 -6.62
C VAL A 73 -2.73 -5.04 -5.89
N LYS A 74 -3.93 -4.47 -6.04
CA LYS A 74 -5.16 -4.95 -5.41
C LYS A 74 -5.46 -6.40 -5.78
N ASN A 75 -5.39 -6.74 -7.07
CA ASN A 75 -5.64 -8.10 -7.56
C ASN A 75 -4.62 -9.11 -7.01
N LYS A 76 -3.33 -8.75 -6.99
CA LYS A 76 -2.29 -9.61 -6.40
C LYS A 76 -2.51 -9.83 -4.91
N SER A 77 -2.82 -8.77 -4.16
CA SER A 77 -3.10 -8.85 -2.73
C SER A 77 -4.33 -9.71 -2.45
N GLN A 78 -5.42 -9.54 -3.20
CA GLN A 78 -6.62 -10.36 -3.06
C GLN A 78 -6.34 -11.84 -3.34
N ALA A 79 -5.57 -12.15 -4.39
CA ALA A 79 -5.19 -13.54 -4.69
C ALA A 79 -4.37 -14.18 -3.56
N GLN A 80 -3.47 -13.41 -2.93
CA GLN A 80 -2.70 -13.88 -1.79
C GLN A 80 -3.58 -14.10 -0.55
N ILE A 81 -4.51 -13.17 -0.27
CA ILE A 81 -5.46 -13.28 0.84
C ILE A 81 -6.30 -14.57 0.70
N VAL A 82 -6.90 -14.81 -0.47
CA VAL A 82 -7.69 -16.03 -0.72
C VAL A 82 -6.85 -17.30 -0.53
N LYS A 83 -5.58 -17.28 -0.95
CA LYS A 83 -4.67 -18.42 -0.75
C LYS A 83 -4.37 -18.66 0.73
N LEU A 84 -4.22 -17.60 1.52
CA LEU A 84 -4.00 -17.69 2.97
C LEU A 84 -5.25 -18.19 3.69
N GLU A 85 -6.43 -17.65 3.36
CA GLU A 85 -7.72 -18.09 3.92
C GLU A 85 -7.95 -19.58 3.69
N ARG A 86 -7.66 -20.09 2.49
CA ARG A 86 -7.70 -21.54 2.20
C ARG A 86 -6.74 -22.34 3.07
N ARG A 87 -5.51 -21.86 3.27
CA ARG A 87 -4.54 -22.54 4.13
C ARG A 87 -4.98 -22.57 5.59
N ILE A 88 -5.57 -21.46 6.08
CA ILE A 88 -6.13 -21.39 7.44
C ILE A 88 -7.24 -22.44 7.59
N SER A 89 -8.19 -22.50 6.66
CA SER A 89 -9.26 -23.50 6.69
C SER A 89 -8.74 -24.95 6.68
N LEU A 90 -7.73 -25.25 5.87
CA LEU A 90 -7.11 -26.59 5.85
C LEU A 90 -6.40 -26.93 7.17
N LEU A 91 -5.73 -25.97 7.78
CA LEU A 91 -5.06 -26.16 9.07
C LEU A 91 -6.07 -26.38 10.21
N GLU A 92 -7.18 -25.65 10.22
CA GLU A 92 -8.26 -25.83 11.19
C GLU A 92 -8.90 -27.22 11.06
N ALA A 93 -9.17 -27.68 9.84
CA ALA A 93 -9.68 -29.03 9.59
C ALA A 93 -8.69 -30.12 10.02
N ALA A 94 -7.40 -29.94 9.73
CA ALA A 94 -6.34 -30.86 10.16
C ALA A 94 -6.23 -30.92 11.70
N ALA A 95 -6.34 -29.79 12.39
CA ALA A 95 -6.33 -29.74 13.84
C ALA A 95 -7.52 -30.50 14.45
N ALA A 96 -8.73 -30.33 13.90
CA ALA A 96 -9.92 -31.04 14.37
C ALA A 96 -9.79 -32.58 14.26
N THR A 97 -9.26 -33.07 13.13
CA THR A 97 -9.04 -34.53 12.93
C THR A 97 -7.92 -35.09 13.80
N ALA A 98 -6.88 -34.29 14.08
CA ALA A 98 -5.79 -34.67 14.99
C ALA A 98 -6.29 -34.84 16.44
N ASP A 99 -7.23 -34.01 16.88
CA ASP A 99 -7.83 -34.14 18.21
C ASP A 99 -8.77 -35.35 18.32
N GLU A 100 -9.55 -35.64 17.28
CA GLU A 100 -10.37 -36.86 17.25
C GLU A 100 -9.52 -38.13 17.28
N SER A 101 -8.46 -38.19 16.48
CA SER A 101 -7.56 -39.35 16.42
C SER A 101 -6.84 -39.59 17.76
N LYS A 102 -6.39 -38.54 18.46
CA LYS A 102 -5.84 -38.63 19.82
C LYS A 102 -6.87 -39.17 20.83
N LYS A 103 -8.12 -38.71 20.78
CA LYS A 103 -9.21 -39.21 21.65
C LYS A 103 -9.49 -40.70 21.40
N ARG A 104 -9.58 -41.11 20.12
CA ARG A 104 -9.79 -42.53 19.74
C ARG A 104 -8.63 -43.41 20.19
N SER A 105 -7.39 -42.98 20.00
CA SER A 105 -6.20 -43.70 20.46
C SER A 105 -6.23 -43.95 21.96
N ARG A 106 -6.46 -42.93 22.79
CA ARG A 106 -6.56 -43.08 24.25
C ARG A 106 -7.65 -44.07 24.68
N LYS A 107 -8.81 -44.04 24.01
CA LYS A 107 -9.93 -44.96 24.28
C LYS A 107 -9.57 -46.41 23.92
N GLY A 108 -8.88 -46.62 22.80
CA GLY A 108 -8.38 -47.94 22.39
C GLY A 108 -7.37 -48.52 23.38
N VAL A 109 -6.41 -47.71 23.84
CA VAL A 109 -5.44 -48.15 24.87
C VAL A 109 -6.13 -48.54 26.17
N ALA A 110 -7.11 -47.74 26.63
CA ALA A 110 -7.87 -48.06 27.84
C ALA A 110 -8.68 -49.36 27.72
N GLN A 111 -9.30 -49.62 26.56
CA GLN A 111 -10.03 -50.86 26.31
C GLN A 111 -9.10 -52.09 26.22
N ALA A 112 -7.95 -51.96 25.57
CA ALA A 112 -6.97 -53.04 25.48
C ALA A 112 -6.43 -53.45 26.86
N HIS A 113 -6.12 -52.46 27.71
CA HIS A 113 -5.67 -52.71 29.08
C HIS A 113 -6.77 -53.38 29.94
N ALA A 114 -8.03 -52.94 29.81
CA ALA A 114 -9.15 -53.57 30.51
C ALA A 114 -9.39 -55.03 30.07
N ALA A 115 -9.24 -55.33 28.77
CA ALA A 115 -9.38 -56.68 28.25
C ALA A 115 -8.29 -57.62 28.80
N GLN A 116 -7.03 -57.17 28.87
CA GLN A 116 -5.94 -57.95 29.47
C GLN A 116 -6.20 -58.32 30.93
N LEU A 117 -6.61 -57.35 31.76
CA LEU A 117 -6.95 -57.60 33.17
C LEU A 117 -8.11 -58.59 33.36
N SER A 118 -9.11 -58.55 32.47
CA SER A 118 -10.23 -59.51 32.51
C SER A 118 -9.82 -60.93 32.10
N SER A 119 -8.85 -61.08 31.19
CA SER A 119 -8.31 -62.38 30.79
C SER A 119 -7.43 -63.02 31.87
N GLU A 120 -6.68 -62.22 32.63
CA GLU A 120 -5.84 -62.69 33.75
C GLU A 120 -6.67 -63.08 34.99
N THR A 121 -7.82 -62.44 35.20
CA THR A 121 -8.72 -62.72 36.35
C THR A 121 -9.69 -63.87 36.09
N GLY A 122 -10.11 -64.11 34.85
CA GLY A 122 -11.00 -65.22 34.48
C GLY A 122 -10.36 -66.61 34.47
N GLY A 123 -9.03 -66.71 34.45
CA GLY A 123 -8.30 -67.99 34.41
C GLY A 123 -8.17 -68.71 35.76
N ARG A 124 -8.58 -68.10 36.88
CA ARG A 124 -8.26 -68.60 38.24
C ARG A 124 -9.41 -69.29 38.97
N ALA A 125 -10.51 -69.64 38.27
CA ALA A 125 -11.67 -70.30 38.85
C ALA A 125 -11.95 -71.69 38.23
N ARG A 126 -11.00 -72.64 38.35
CA ARG A 126 -11.26 -74.09 38.20
C ARG A 126 -10.23 -74.92 38.97
N ILE A 127 -10.24 -74.87 40.30
CA ILE A 127 -9.71 -75.95 41.15
C ILE A 127 -10.57 -75.99 42.41
N GLY A 128 -11.31 -77.08 42.61
CA GLY A 128 -12.15 -77.33 43.79
C GLY A 128 -13.43 -78.05 43.41
#